data_AF-A0A434GFS0-F1
#
_entry.id   AF-A0A434GFS0-F1
#
_cell.length_a   1.000
_cell.length_b   1.000
_cell.length_c   1.000
_cell.angle_alpha   90.00
_cell.angle_beta   90.00
_cell.angle_gamma   90.00
#
_symmetry.space_group_name_H-M   'P 1'
#
loop_
_entity.id
_entity.type
_entity.pdbx_description
1 polymer ?
#
loop_
_entity_poly.entity_id
_entity_poly.type
_entity_poly.pdbx_seq_one_letter_code
_entity_poly.pdbx_strand_id
1 'polypeptide(L)'
;IYFLCFPFDRDLMVGFVGGDFAWEMSAAGEAAGIDFVVDRLCGIFGGDTRKHVGRAMMTNWGGERFVRGAYAAARPGRSLARAALMQPVADKIFFAGEHLAGSLVQTCGGARLSGEAVARQVVAQLAAK
;
A
#
# COMPACT_ATOMS: atom_id res chain seq x y z
N ILE A 1 -9.44 10.04 10.74
CA ILE A 1 -8.99 10.29 9.36
C ILE A 1 -8.03 11.47 9.39
N TYR A 2 -6.93 11.39 8.64
CA TYR A 2 -6.00 12.51 8.44
C TYR A 2 -6.14 13.01 6.99
N PHE A 3 -5.98 14.31 6.76
CA PHE A 3 -6.05 14.93 5.44
C PHE A 3 -4.73 15.58 5.08
N LEU A 4 -4.21 15.26 3.89
CA LEU A 4 -3.20 16.08 3.22
C LEU A 4 -3.92 17.08 2.32
N CYS A 5 -3.81 18.35 2.66
CA CYS A 5 -4.48 19.45 1.97
C CYS A 5 -3.55 20.08 0.94
N PHE A 6 -4.08 20.31 -0.26
CA PHE A 6 -3.42 21.05 -1.35
C PHE A 6 -1.99 20.61 -1.69
N PRO A 7 -1.70 19.30 -1.81
CA PRO A 7 -0.37 18.86 -2.19
C PRO A 7 0.00 19.40 -3.58
N PHE A 8 1.23 19.91 -3.71
CA PHE A 8 1.76 20.48 -4.95
C PHE A 8 0.95 21.68 -5.48
N ASP A 9 0.36 22.48 -4.58
CA ASP A 9 -0.46 23.66 -4.89
C ASP A 9 -1.65 23.33 -5.84
N ARG A 10 -2.25 22.16 -5.64
CA ARG A 10 -3.44 21.71 -6.39
C ARG A 10 -4.67 21.72 -5.51
N ASP A 11 -5.85 21.91 -6.12
CA ASP A 11 -7.16 21.73 -5.48
C ASP A 11 -7.44 20.23 -5.26
N LEU A 12 -6.62 19.60 -4.43
CA LEU A 12 -6.67 18.19 -4.10
C LEU A 12 -6.67 18.01 -2.57
N MET A 13 -7.55 17.13 -2.12
CA MET A 13 -7.62 16.67 -0.73
C MET A 13 -7.38 15.17 -0.71
N VAL A 14 -6.41 14.69 0.07
CA VAL A 14 -6.13 13.25 0.20
C VAL A 14 -6.44 12.81 1.63
N GLY A 15 -7.46 11.97 1.79
CA GLY A 15 -7.85 11.39 3.06
C GLY A 15 -7.17 10.05 3.31
N PHE A 16 -6.61 9.87 4.50
CA PHE A 16 -5.95 8.62 4.92
C PHE A 16 -6.77 7.89 5.97
N VAL A 17 -7.09 6.64 5.67
CA VAL A 17 -7.74 5.67 6.58
C VAL A 17 -6.81 4.48 6.80
N GLY A 18 -6.85 3.90 7.99
CA GLY A 18 -6.00 2.78 8.38
C GLY A 18 -6.65 1.92 9.46
N GLY A 19 -5.99 0.81 9.81
CA GLY A 19 -6.53 -0.17 10.76
C GLY A 19 -7.74 -0.92 10.20
N ASP A 20 -8.51 -1.53 11.11
CA ASP A 20 -9.71 -2.31 10.76
C ASP A 20 -10.73 -1.48 9.97
N PHE A 21 -10.82 -0.18 10.29
CA PHE A 21 -11.69 0.75 9.59
C PHE A 21 -11.38 0.88 8.09
N ALA A 22 -10.12 0.74 7.67
CA ALA A 22 -9.79 0.75 6.23
C ALA A 22 -10.33 -0.49 5.50
N TRP A 23 -10.38 -1.64 6.19
CA TRP A 23 -10.97 -2.87 5.64
C TRP A 23 -12.49 -2.75 5.56
N GLU A 24 -13.13 -2.25 6.61
CA GLU A 24 -14.58 -1.96 6.63
C GLU A 24 -14.97 -0.99 5.51
N MET A 25 -14.19 0.08 5.33
CA MET A 25 -14.42 1.05 4.26
C MET A 25 -14.27 0.43 2.87
N SER A 26 -13.24 -0.41 2.67
CA SER A 26 -13.05 -1.13 1.41
C SER A 26 -14.24 -2.05 1.09
N ALA A 27 -14.81 -2.70 2.12
CA ALA A 27 -15.98 -3.56 1.97
C ALA A 27 -17.28 -2.76 1.71
N ALA A 28 -17.42 -1.57 2.32
CA ALA A 28 -18.56 -0.67 2.10
C ALA A 28 -18.58 -0.05 0.69
N GLY A 29 -17.42 0.06 0.05
CA GLY A 29 -17.26 0.49 -1.33
C GLY A 29 -17.07 2.00 -1.51
N GLU A 30 -16.72 2.39 -2.74
CA GLU A 30 -16.27 3.75 -3.06
C GLU A 30 -17.30 4.84 -2.72
N ALA A 31 -18.57 4.63 -3.04
CA ALA A 31 -19.61 5.61 -2.77
C ALA A 31 -19.75 5.93 -1.26
N ALA A 32 -19.73 4.89 -0.41
CA ALA A 32 -19.78 5.05 1.04
C ALA A 32 -18.51 5.73 1.58
N GLY A 33 -17.34 5.40 1.03
CA GLY A 33 -16.09 6.04 1.40
C GLY A 33 -16.02 7.51 1.03
N ILE A 34 -16.49 7.88 -0.17
CA ILE A 34 -16.58 9.28 -0.59
C ILE A 34 -17.52 10.04 0.34
N ASP A 35 -18.72 9.52 0.60
CA ASP A 35 -19.69 10.22 1.46
C ASP A 35 -19.15 10.42 2.88
N PHE A 36 -18.55 9.38 3.48
CA PHE A 36 -17.89 9.48 4.79
C PHE A 36 -16.81 10.57 4.81
N VAL A 37 -15.95 10.62 3.78
CA VAL A 37 -14.87 11.60 3.71
C VAL A 37 -15.42 13.02 3.55
N VAL A 38 -16.42 13.21 2.69
CA VAL A 38 -17.06 14.50 2.46
C VAL A 38 -17.76 15.00 3.72
N ASP A 39 -18.43 14.12 4.47
CA ASP A 39 -19.02 14.46 5.77
C ASP A 39 -17.98 14.92 6.78
N ARG A 40 -16.82 14.26 6.82
CA ARG A 40 -15.72 14.68 7.69
C ARG A 40 -15.16 16.04 7.29
N LEU A 41 -15.04 16.32 5.99
CA LEU A 41 -14.65 17.65 5.50
C LEU A 41 -15.68 18.71 5.88
N CYS A 42 -16.97 18.42 5.73
CA CYS A 42 -18.05 19.33 6.14
C CYS A 42 -18.04 19.58 7.66
N GLY A 43 -17.70 18.58 8.46
CA GLY A 43 -17.53 18.74 9.91
C GLY A 43 -16.36 19.66 10.30
N ILE A 44 -15.33 19.76 9.44
CA ILE A 44 -14.15 20.61 9.68
C ILE A 44 -14.38 22.03 9.15
N PHE A 45 -14.93 22.16 7.93
CA PHE A 45 -14.96 23.41 7.17
C PHE A 45 -16.36 24.00 6.99
N GLY A 46 -17.41 23.30 7.44
CA GLY A 46 -18.81 23.69 7.32
C GLY A 46 -19.57 22.94 6.22
N GLY A 47 -20.90 22.87 6.33
CA GLY A 47 -21.75 22.11 5.40
C GLY A 47 -21.63 22.55 3.93
N ASP A 48 -21.33 23.82 3.70
CA ASP A 48 -21.09 24.39 2.38
C ASP A 48 -19.92 23.74 1.64
N THR A 49 -18.98 23.09 2.34
CA THR A 49 -17.85 22.40 1.72
C THR A 49 -18.27 21.33 0.73
N ARG A 50 -19.41 20.66 0.95
CA ARG A 50 -19.92 19.63 0.04
C ARG A 50 -20.09 20.13 -1.40
N LYS A 51 -20.47 21.40 -1.60
CA LYS A 51 -20.65 22.00 -2.93
C LYS A 51 -19.34 22.22 -3.71
N HIS A 52 -18.21 22.18 -3.01
CA HIS A 52 -16.88 22.37 -3.57
C HIS A 52 -16.16 21.07 -3.90
N VAL A 53 -16.73 19.91 -3.51
CA VAL A 53 -16.17 18.60 -3.86
C VAL A 53 -16.58 18.27 -5.29
N GLY A 54 -15.62 18.38 -6.22
CA GLY A 54 -15.82 18.07 -7.63
C GLY A 54 -15.74 16.58 -7.92
N ARG A 55 -14.54 16.10 -8.28
CA ARG A 55 -14.27 14.67 -8.51
C ARG A 55 -13.70 14.04 -7.25
N ALA A 56 -14.18 12.84 -6.92
CA ALA A 56 -13.70 12.05 -5.80
C ALA A 56 -13.53 10.59 -6.22
N MET A 57 -12.59 9.89 -5.59
CA MET A 57 -12.36 8.46 -5.77
C MET A 57 -11.81 7.85 -4.47
N MET A 58 -11.98 6.55 -4.31
CA MET A 58 -11.42 5.77 -3.21
C MET A 58 -10.59 4.62 -3.76
N THR A 59 -9.33 4.52 -3.33
CA THR A 59 -8.50 3.35 -3.66
C THR A 59 -9.03 2.09 -2.96
N ASN A 60 -9.16 0.98 -3.69
CA ASN A 60 -9.62 -0.31 -3.16
C ASN A 60 -8.47 -1.31 -3.00
N TRP A 61 -7.39 -0.93 -2.33
CA TRP A 61 -6.21 -1.79 -2.19
C TRP A 61 -6.51 -3.14 -1.54
N GLY A 62 -7.41 -3.16 -0.54
CA GLY A 62 -7.81 -4.38 0.16
C GLY A 62 -8.61 -5.35 -0.71
N GLY A 63 -9.48 -4.84 -1.60
CA GLY A 63 -10.33 -5.65 -2.48
C GLY A 63 -9.74 -5.92 -3.88
N GLU A 64 -8.64 -5.27 -4.26
CA GLU A 64 -8.00 -5.48 -5.56
C GLU A 64 -7.33 -6.87 -5.61
N ARG A 65 -7.64 -7.65 -6.65
CA ARG A 65 -7.32 -9.09 -6.73
C ARG A 65 -5.82 -9.40 -6.81
N PHE A 66 -5.02 -8.50 -7.36
CA PHE A 66 -3.58 -8.63 -7.55
C PHE A 66 -2.78 -8.02 -6.41
N VAL A 67 -3.34 -7.07 -5.65
CA VAL A 67 -2.64 -6.41 -4.53
C VAL A 67 -3.06 -6.95 -3.15
N ARG A 68 -4.37 -7.12 -2.90
CA ARG A 68 -4.94 -7.73 -1.69
C ARG A 68 -4.52 -7.09 -0.36
N GLY A 69 -4.18 -5.81 -0.38
CA GLY A 69 -3.66 -5.05 0.77
C GLY A 69 -2.85 -3.84 0.33
N ALA A 70 -2.39 -3.03 1.27
CA ALA A 70 -1.57 -1.85 0.96
C ALA A 70 -0.09 -2.23 0.75
N TYR A 71 0.60 -2.59 1.84
CA TYR A 71 2.02 -2.95 1.84
C TYR A 71 2.33 -3.84 3.05
N ALA A 72 3.45 -4.55 3.01
CA ALA A 72 3.78 -5.55 4.01
C ALA A 72 4.00 -4.96 5.41
N ALA A 73 3.39 -5.60 6.41
CA ALA A 73 3.66 -5.36 7.81
C ALA A 73 3.92 -6.70 8.52
N ALA A 74 4.94 -6.76 9.37
CA ALA A 74 5.13 -7.95 10.20
C ALA A 74 4.10 -7.95 11.31
N ARG A 75 3.39 -9.08 11.48
CA ARG A 75 2.63 -9.31 12.72
C ARG A 75 3.59 -9.32 13.92
N PRO A 76 3.13 -8.95 15.12
CA PRO A 76 3.94 -9.02 16.33
C PRO A 76 4.64 -10.38 16.47
N GLY A 77 5.96 -10.36 16.70
CA GLY A 77 6.78 -11.57 16.81
C GLY A 77 7.08 -12.33 15.50
N ARG A 78 6.68 -11.81 14.33
CA ARG A 78 6.82 -12.52 13.03
C ARG A 78 7.78 -11.86 12.05
N SER A 79 8.61 -10.93 12.50
CA SER A 79 9.60 -10.25 11.63
C SER A 79 10.55 -11.23 10.93
N LEU A 80 10.95 -12.31 11.62
CA LEU A 80 11.86 -13.34 11.11
C LEU A 80 11.25 -14.21 9.99
N ALA A 81 9.93 -14.20 9.78
CA ALA A 81 9.29 -14.98 8.71
C ALA A 81 9.81 -14.61 7.30
N ARG A 82 10.32 -13.37 7.13
CA ARG A 82 10.92 -12.91 5.88
C ARG A 82 12.20 -13.68 5.52
N ALA A 83 12.96 -14.14 6.52
CA ALA A 83 14.18 -14.92 6.29
C ALA A 83 13.87 -16.29 5.64
N ALA A 84 12.71 -16.87 5.97
CA ALA A 84 12.22 -18.07 5.28
C ALA A 84 11.70 -17.73 3.87
N LEU A 85 10.92 -16.66 3.73
CA LEU A 85 10.35 -16.24 2.44
C LEU A 85 11.40 -15.87 1.39
N MET A 86 12.55 -15.35 1.80
CA MET A 86 13.64 -15.01 0.86
C MET A 86 14.42 -16.22 0.34
N GLN A 87 14.21 -17.42 0.87
CA GLN A 87 14.91 -18.61 0.39
C GLN A 87 14.34 -19.06 -0.96
N PRO A 88 15.18 -19.37 -1.95
CA PRO A 88 14.70 -19.92 -3.21
C PRO A 88 14.13 -21.33 -3.02
N VAL A 89 13.15 -21.69 -3.84
CA VAL A 89 12.60 -23.05 -3.89
C VAL A 89 13.29 -23.83 -5.00
N ALA A 90 13.95 -24.93 -4.62
CA ALA A 90 14.66 -25.85 -5.51
C ALA A 90 15.63 -25.16 -6.47
N ASP A 91 16.22 -24.04 -6.03
CA ASP A 91 17.11 -23.17 -6.81
C ASP A 91 16.55 -22.77 -8.19
N LYS A 92 15.22 -22.68 -8.27
CA LYS A 92 14.46 -22.42 -9.50
C LYS A 92 13.46 -21.29 -9.34
N ILE A 93 12.82 -21.17 -8.18
CA ILE A 93 11.84 -20.12 -7.90
C ILE A 93 12.45 -19.18 -6.87
N PHE A 94 12.52 -17.89 -7.22
CA PHE A 94 13.09 -16.85 -6.39
C PHE A 94 12.03 -15.79 -6.10
N PHE A 95 12.11 -15.14 -4.93
CA PHE A 95 11.15 -14.15 -4.48
C PHE A 95 11.81 -12.79 -4.30
N ALA A 96 11.18 -11.75 -4.84
CA ALA A 96 11.60 -10.35 -4.70
C ALA A 96 10.39 -9.46 -4.44
N GLY A 97 10.63 -8.25 -3.94
CA GLY A 97 9.60 -7.22 -3.78
C GLY A 97 9.77 -6.41 -2.51
N GLU A 98 8.87 -5.42 -2.30
CA GLU A 98 8.91 -4.54 -1.14
C GLU A 98 8.95 -5.32 0.18
N HIS A 99 8.22 -6.44 0.25
CA HIS A 99 8.09 -7.26 1.45
C HIS A 99 9.40 -7.97 1.87
N LEU A 100 10.44 -7.96 1.01
CA LEU A 100 11.77 -8.52 1.26
C LEU A 100 12.88 -7.45 1.28
N ALA A 101 12.54 -6.17 1.29
CA ALA A 101 13.50 -5.08 1.13
C ALA A 101 14.25 -4.66 2.42
N GLY A 102 14.35 -5.52 3.43
CA GLY A 102 15.09 -5.23 4.68
C GLY A 102 14.56 -3.99 5.41
N SER A 103 15.41 -2.98 5.61
CA SER A 103 15.02 -1.70 6.23
C SER A 103 14.15 -0.81 5.32
N LEU A 104 14.03 -1.16 4.04
CA LEU A 104 13.26 -0.42 3.03
C LEU A 104 11.94 -1.11 2.66
N VAL A 105 11.44 -2.02 3.48
CA VAL A 105 10.11 -2.63 3.30
C VAL A 105 9.05 -1.53 3.22
N GLN A 106 7.95 -1.77 2.49
CA GLN A 106 6.87 -0.82 2.19
C GLN A 106 7.22 0.29 1.18
N THR A 107 8.41 0.25 0.56
CA THR A 107 8.85 1.31 -0.36
C THR A 107 9.09 0.82 -1.78
N CYS A 108 8.85 1.69 -2.76
CA CYS A 108 9.18 1.43 -4.17
C CYS A 108 10.69 1.27 -4.38
N GLY A 109 11.51 2.07 -3.68
CA GLY A 109 12.97 1.95 -3.73
C GLY A 109 13.44 0.59 -3.20
N GLY A 110 12.85 0.13 -2.11
CA GLY A 110 13.10 -1.20 -1.56
C GLY A 110 12.71 -2.32 -2.52
N ALA A 111 11.55 -2.23 -3.17
CA ALA A 111 11.12 -3.19 -4.18
C ALA A 111 12.13 -3.32 -5.34
N ARG A 112 12.61 -2.19 -5.85
CA ARG A 112 13.63 -2.16 -6.91
C ARG A 112 14.92 -2.84 -6.47
N LEU A 113 15.46 -2.44 -5.31
CA LEU A 113 16.73 -2.99 -4.79
C LEU A 113 16.62 -4.48 -4.47
N SER A 114 15.49 -4.94 -3.95
CA SER A 114 15.19 -6.36 -3.76
C SER A 114 15.21 -7.11 -5.09
N GLY A 115 14.58 -6.57 -6.14
CA GLY A 115 14.60 -7.14 -7.48
C GLY A 115 16.01 -7.28 -8.05
N GLU A 116 16.83 -6.22 -7.97
CA GLU A 116 18.22 -6.25 -8.42
C GLU A 116 19.07 -7.27 -7.66
N ALA A 117 18.87 -7.41 -6.35
CA ALA A 117 19.58 -8.38 -5.53
C ALA A 117 19.24 -9.83 -5.93
N VAL A 118 17.95 -10.12 -6.13
CA VAL A 118 17.48 -11.44 -6.53
C VAL A 118 17.90 -11.77 -7.97
N ALA A 119 17.89 -10.79 -8.87
CA ALA A 119 18.41 -10.97 -10.23
C ALA A 119 19.88 -11.42 -10.22
N ARG A 120 20.73 -10.84 -9.35
CA ARG A 120 22.14 -11.28 -9.19
C ARG A 120 22.24 -12.72 -8.68
N GLN A 121 21.36 -13.14 -7.77
CA GLN A 121 21.31 -14.54 -7.30
C GLN A 121 20.95 -15.50 -8.43
N VAL A 122 19.94 -15.15 -9.24
CA VAL A 122 19.53 -15.96 -10.40
C VAL A 122 20.67 -16.08 -11.40
N VAL A 123 21.35 -14.98 -11.74
CA VAL A 123 22.50 -15.00 -12.67
C VAL A 123 23.62 -15.90 -12.14
N ALA A 124 23.96 -15.79 -10.86
CA ALA A 124 24.97 -16.65 -10.24
C ALA A 124 24.57 -18.14 -10.28
N GLN A 125 23.31 -18.45 -10.00
CA GLN A 125 22.80 -19.83 -10.04
C GLN A 125 22.81 -20.42 -11.46
N LEU A 126 22.56 -19.59 -12.48
CA LEU A 126 22.63 -20.01 -13.88
C LEU A 126 24.08 -20.23 -14.33
N ALA A 127 25.03 -19.42 -13.84
CA ALA A 127 26.44 -19.55 -14.19
C ALA A 127 27.15 -20.71 -13.47
N ALA A 128 26.61 -21.19 -12.34
CA ALA A 128 27.15 -22.32 -11.59
C ALA A 128 26.70 -23.69 -12.13
N LYS A 129 25.83 -23.71 -13.15
CA LYS A 129 25.40 -24.92 -13.87
C LYS A 129 26.18 -25.07 -15.17
#